data_AF-A0AB34GW20-F1
#
_entry.id   AF-A0AB34GW20-F1
#
_cell.length_a   1.000
_cell.length_b   1.000
_cell.length_c   1.000
_cell.angle_alpha   90.00
_cell.angle_beta   90.00
_cell.angle_gamma   90.00
#
_symmetry.space_group_name_H-M   'P 1'
#
loop_
_entity.id
_entity.type
_entity.pdbx_description
1 polymer ?
#
loop_
_entity_poly.entity_id
_entity_poly.type
_entity_poly.pdbx_seq_one_letter_code
_entity_poly.pdbx_strand_id
1 'polypeptide(L)'
;MCSGNIYHIKPEAKVLYLRAALGTTLSHVSDIIGQQGLVCAVKFSHCPGCDLINLAKKRTNIIPVIEDAQHSHKYHKLIAMVDVIFADMAQPDQTQIVALNAHTFLCNGGHFVISVKPNCIDFTASPKAIFVSEVKRCNRRQWSPRSS
;
A
#
# COMPACT_ATOMS: atom_id res chain seq x y z
N MET A 1 24.57 -16.54 -7.52
CA MET A 1 23.25 -16.96 -7.00
C MET A 1 22.57 -15.74 -6.40
N CYS A 2 21.77 -15.03 -7.18
CA CYS A 2 21.15 -13.77 -6.76
C CYS A 2 19.81 -14.07 -6.09
N SER A 3 19.83 -14.48 -4.82
CA SER A 3 18.62 -14.46 -3.98
C SER A 3 18.55 -13.11 -3.29
N GLY A 4 18.35 -12.05 -4.08
CA GLY A 4 18.04 -10.73 -3.54
C GLY A 4 16.60 -10.77 -3.04
N ASN A 5 16.38 -10.65 -1.74
CA ASN A 5 15.04 -10.53 -1.17
C ASN A 5 14.41 -9.22 -1.69
N ILE A 6 13.64 -9.32 -2.79
CA ILE A 6 12.92 -8.21 -3.43
C ILE A 6 11.70 -7.78 -2.58
N TYR A 7 11.32 -8.58 -1.59
CA TYR A 7 10.15 -8.33 -0.75
C TYR A 7 10.56 -7.57 0.52
N HIS A 8 10.33 -6.26 0.53
CA HIS A 8 10.52 -5.41 1.72
C HIS A 8 9.54 -5.75 2.85
N ILE A 9 8.46 -6.46 2.54
CA ILE A 9 7.52 -7.02 3.51
C ILE A 9 8.17 -8.28 4.11
N LYS A 10 8.58 -8.17 5.37
CA LYS A 10 9.30 -9.20 6.13
C LYS A 10 8.63 -9.41 7.49
N PRO A 11 8.94 -10.51 8.21
CA PRO A 11 8.52 -10.67 9.60
C PRO A 11 8.82 -9.41 10.43
N GLU A 12 7.91 -9.08 11.36
CA GLU A 12 8.00 -7.93 12.28
C GLU A 12 7.88 -6.54 11.62
N ALA A 13 7.73 -6.46 10.30
CA ALA A 13 7.60 -5.18 9.61
C ALA A 13 6.27 -4.47 9.95
N LYS A 14 6.32 -3.14 9.97
CA LYS A 14 5.12 -2.28 10.00
C LYS A 14 4.75 -1.90 8.58
N VAL A 15 3.55 -2.27 8.16
CA VAL A 15 3.07 -2.10 6.78
C VAL A 15 1.83 -1.21 6.76
N LEU A 16 1.85 -0.17 5.93
CA LEU A 16 0.66 0.59 5.58
C LEU A 16 0.10 0.05 4.25
N TYR A 17 -1.07 -0.58 4.30
CA TYR A 17 -1.75 -1.14 3.14
C TYR A 17 -2.80 -0.13 2.63
N LEU A 18 -2.55 0.46 1.46
CA LEU A 18 -3.46 1.42 0.83
C LEU A 18 -4.44 0.71 -0.11
N ARG A 19 -5.73 0.88 0.21
CA ARG A 19 -6.90 0.36 -0.49
C ARG A 19 -6.99 -1.16 -0.47
N ALA A 20 -7.20 -1.71 0.73
CA ALA A 20 -7.53 -3.12 0.92
C ALA A 20 -8.87 -3.48 0.23
N ALA A 21 -8.81 -3.96 -1.01
CA ALA A 21 -9.88 -4.76 -1.59
C ALA A 21 -10.00 -6.09 -0.81
N LEU A 22 -11.14 -6.76 -0.92
CA LEU A 22 -11.51 -7.91 -0.09
C LEU A 22 -10.41 -8.99 -0.01
N GLY A 23 -9.79 -9.11 1.17
CA GLY A 23 -9.57 -10.38 1.87
C GLY A 23 -8.34 -11.21 1.58
N THR A 24 -7.81 -11.29 0.36
CA THR A 24 -6.73 -12.26 0.07
C THR A 24 -5.34 -11.68 0.35
N THR A 25 -4.97 -10.60 -0.31
CA THR A 25 -3.62 -10.03 -0.19
C THR A 25 -3.34 -9.49 1.21
N LEU A 26 -4.30 -8.80 1.84
CA LEU A 26 -4.13 -8.29 3.20
C LEU A 26 -3.89 -9.42 4.20
N SER A 27 -4.60 -10.54 4.04
CA SER A 27 -4.40 -11.72 4.89
C SER A 27 -3.00 -12.30 4.69
N HIS A 28 -2.54 -12.45 3.44
CA HIS A 28 -1.19 -12.93 3.16
C HIS A 28 -0.11 -11.98 3.71
N VAL A 29 -0.28 -10.66 3.60
CA VAL A 29 0.65 -9.69 4.19
C VAL A 29 0.68 -9.84 5.72
N SER A 30 -0.48 -9.96 6.36
CA SER A 30 -0.60 -10.21 7.80
C SER A 30 0.08 -11.54 8.20
N ASP A 31 0.02 -12.57 7.37
CA ASP A 31 0.67 -13.86 7.63
C ASP A 31 2.21 -13.75 7.48
N ILE A 32 2.71 -13.00 6.49
CA ILE A 32 4.15 -12.79 6.24
C ILE A 32 4.82 -12.01 7.39
N ILE A 33 4.18 -10.94 7.87
CA ILE A 33 4.78 -10.12 8.92
C ILE A 33 4.66 -10.76 10.32
N GLY A 34 3.75 -11.72 10.48
CA GLY A 34 3.49 -12.40 11.74
C GLY A 34 2.81 -11.52 12.80
N GLN A 35 2.67 -12.07 14.02
CA GLN A 35 1.95 -11.42 15.12
C GLN A 35 2.70 -10.22 15.72
N GLN A 36 4.02 -10.17 15.56
CA GLN A 36 4.86 -9.08 16.03
C GLN A 36 4.90 -7.90 15.05
N GLY A 37 4.58 -8.14 13.78
CA GLY A 37 4.40 -7.10 12.78
C GLY A 37 3.02 -6.43 12.92
N LEU A 38 2.84 -5.32 12.20
CA LEU A 38 1.58 -4.59 12.17
C LEU A 38 1.18 -4.24 10.75
N VAL A 39 -0.08 -4.48 10.37
CA VAL A 39 -0.65 -3.93 9.13
C VAL A 39 -1.72 -2.90 9.46
N CYS A 40 -1.49 -1.65 9.06
CA CYS A 40 -2.52 -0.63 9.02
C CYS A 40 -3.20 -0.68 7.65
N ALA A 41 -4.46 -1.13 7.61
CA ALA A 41 -5.20 -1.30 6.37
C ALA A 41 -6.16 -0.13 6.14
N VAL A 42 -5.84 0.74 5.18
CA VAL A 42 -6.67 1.88 4.81
C VAL A 42 -7.64 1.47 3.71
N LYS A 43 -8.94 1.60 3.98
CA LYS A 43 -10.01 1.29 3.04
C LYS A 43 -11.11 2.34 3.13
N PHE A 44 -11.47 2.92 1.99
CA PHE A 44 -12.66 3.75 1.89
C PHE A 44 -13.93 2.88 1.96
N SER A 45 -14.93 3.29 2.75
CA SER A 45 -16.16 2.51 2.93
C SER A 45 -17.30 3.01 2.04
N HIS A 46 -17.97 2.07 1.37
CA HIS A 46 -19.27 2.28 0.70
C HIS A 46 -20.37 1.36 1.26
N CYS A 47 -20.10 0.50 2.27
CA CYS A 47 -21.06 -0.53 2.69
C CYS A 47 -21.15 -0.71 4.22
N PRO A 48 -22.35 -1.01 4.77
CA PRO A 48 -22.64 -1.05 6.21
C PRO A 48 -22.16 -2.32 6.97
N GLY A 49 -21.32 -3.17 6.36
CA GLY A 49 -20.87 -4.45 6.94
C GLY A 49 -19.38 -4.72 6.73
N CYS A 50 -18.53 -3.74 7.04
CA CYS A 50 -17.12 -3.69 6.66
C CYS A 50 -16.33 -4.98 6.96
N ASP A 51 -16.11 -5.81 5.93
CA ASP A 51 -15.33 -7.06 5.99
C ASP A 51 -13.92 -6.88 6.58
N LEU A 52 -13.35 -5.68 6.41
CA LEU A 52 -12.06 -5.33 6.98
C LEU A 52 -12.09 -5.34 8.51
N ILE A 53 -13.18 -4.86 9.11
CA ILE A 53 -13.39 -4.90 10.57
C ILE A 53 -13.55 -6.35 11.02
N ASN A 54 -14.28 -7.17 10.27
CA ASN A 54 -14.44 -8.60 10.59
C ASN A 54 -13.12 -9.37 10.49
N LEU A 55 -12.25 -9.01 9.53
CA LEU A 55 -10.91 -9.58 9.42
C LEU A 55 -10.01 -9.14 10.58
N ALA A 56 -10.04 -7.85 10.94
CA ALA A 56 -9.29 -7.32 12.08
C ALA A 56 -9.73 -7.94 13.42
N LYS A 57 -11.00 -8.31 13.58
CA LYS A 57 -11.48 -9.07 14.76
C LYS A 57 -10.84 -10.45 14.86
N LYS A 58 -10.50 -11.09 13.73
CA LYS A 58 -9.86 -12.41 13.69
C LYS A 58 -8.35 -12.35 13.83
N ARG A 59 -7.73 -11.20 13.52
CA ARG A 59 -6.28 -11.02 13.40
C ARG A 59 -5.85 -9.75 14.11
N THR A 60 -5.20 -9.91 15.27
CA THR A 60 -4.80 -8.81 16.15
C THR A 60 -3.70 -7.93 15.56
N ASN A 61 -2.96 -8.41 14.56
CA ASN A 61 -1.93 -7.65 13.85
C ASN A 61 -2.48 -6.76 12.73
N ILE A 62 -3.80 -6.63 12.58
CA ILE A 62 -4.44 -5.77 11.57
C ILE A 62 -5.19 -4.62 12.27
N ILE A 63 -4.81 -3.38 11.94
CA ILE A 63 -5.54 -2.18 12.33
C ILE A 63 -6.39 -1.71 11.13
N PRO A 64 -7.73 -1.77 11.23
CA PRO A 64 -8.61 -1.30 10.17
C PRO A 64 -8.77 0.21 10.22
N VAL A 65 -8.54 0.91 9.10
CA VAL A 65 -8.72 2.36 8.97
C VAL A 65 -9.73 2.64 7.87
N ILE A 66 -10.93 3.07 8.28
CA ILE A 66 -12.06 3.32 7.37
C ILE A 66 -12.04 4.79 6.92
N GLU A 67 -11.06 5.13 6.09
CA GLU A 67 -10.85 6.49 5.59
C GLU A 67 -10.41 6.47 4.12
N ASP A 68 -10.51 7.61 3.46
CA ASP A 68 -9.98 7.81 2.12
C ASP A 68 -8.46 8.03 2.16
N ALA A 69 -7.72 7.19 1.43
CA ALA A 69 -6.27 7.26 1.33
C ALA A 69 -5.76 8.60 0.78
N GLN A 70 -6.59 9.35 0.04
CA GLN A 70 -6.27 10.70 -0.46
C GLN A 70 -6.15 11.75 0.66
N HIS A 71 -6.70 11.47 1.84
CA HIS A 71 -6.78 12.42 2.95
C HIS A 71 -5.97 11.92 4.16
N SER A 72 -4.65 11.76 4.00
CA SER A 72 -3.75 11.20 5.04
C SER A 72 -3.84 11.90 6.40
N HIS A 73 -4.13 13.20 6.41
CA HIS A 73 -4.32 14.00 7.62
C HIS A 73 -5.50 13.51 8.49
N LYS A 74 -6.51 12.84 7.93
CA LYS A 74 -7.67 12.37 8.70
C LYS A 74 -7.34 11.23 9.66
N TYR A 75 -6.39 10.38 9.29
CA TYR A 75 -5.98 9.20 10.07
C TYR A 75 -4.54 9.28 10.59
N HIS A 76 -3.91 10.46 10.52
CA HIS A 76 -2.53 10.62 10.98
C HIS A 76 -2.32 10.26 12.46
N LYS A 77 -3.35 10.44 13.29
CA LYS A 77 -3.30 10.10 14.72
C LYS A 77 -3.42 8.59 14.99
N LEU A 78 -3.91 7.83 14.02
CA LEU A 78 -4.19 6.39 14.16
C LEU A 78 -3.01 5.53 13.71
N ILE A 79 -2.14 6.07 12.86
CA ILE A 79 -1.08 5.31 12.20
C ILE A 79 0.28 5.82 12.68
N ALA A 80 1.08 4.91 13.25
CA ALA A 80 2.48 5.16 13.56
C ALA A 80 3.36 5.08 12.30
N MET A 81 4.62 5.51 12.41
CA MET A 81 5.58 5.38 11.32
C MET A 81 5.73 3.91 10.87
N VAL A 82 5.78 3.70 9.56
CA VAL A 82 5.80 2.38 8.91
C VAL A 82 7.07 2.16 8.11
N ASP A 83 7.46 0.91 7.97
CA ASP A 83 8.65 0.51 7.21
C ASP A 83 8.33 0.36 5.73
N VAL A 84 7.11 -0.09 5.41
CA VAL A 84 6.68 -0.37 4.05
C VAL A 84 5.29 0.16 3.77
N ILE A 85 5.10 0.80 2.61
CA ILE A 85 3.78 1.10 2.06
C ILE A 85 3.47 0.11 0.94
N PHE A 86 2.33 -0.58 1.02
CA PHE A 86 1.84 -1.43 -0.05
C PHE A 86 0.57 -0.83 -0.64
N ALA A 87 0.62 -0.45 -1.92
CA ALA A 87 -0.49 0.19 -2.61
C ALA A 87 -1.08 -0.72 -3.68
N ASP A 88 -2.31 -1.18 -3.46
CA ASP A 88 -3.08 -1.96 -4.44
C ASP A 88 -4.26 -1.13 -4.97
N MET A 89 -3.90 0.00 -5.60
CA MET A 89 -4.84 0.98 -6.12
C MET A 89 -5.06 0.85 -7.63
N ALA A 90 -6.26 1.21 -8.07
CA ALA A 90 -6.73 1.16 -9.46
C ALA A 90 -7.35 2.52 -9.71
N GLN A 91 -6.50 3.53 -9.60
CA GLN A 91 -6.81 4.93 -9.81
C GLN A 91 -5.67 5.56 -10.61
N PRO A 92 -5.95 6.46 -11.55
CA PRO A 92 -4.93 7.17 -12.33
C PRO A 92 -3.90 7.91 -11.47
N ASP A 93 -4.28 8.30 -10.25
CA ASP A 93 -3.49 9.17 -9.37
C ASP A 93 -2.74 8.40 -8.27
N GLN A 94 -2.59 7.07 -8.41
CA GLN A 94 -2.02 6.22 -7.36
C GLN A 94 -0.66 6.71 -6.85
N THR A 95 0.22 7.18 -7.75
CA THR A 95 1.57 7.62 -7.39
C THR A 95 1.52 8.85 -6.48
N GLN A 96 0.53 9.73 -6.66
CA GLN A 96 0.33 10.89 -5.79
C GLN A 96 -0.20 10.49 -4.42
N ILE A 97 -1.15 9.54 -4.37
CA ILE A 97 -1.70 9.03 -3.11
C ILE A 97 -0.61 8.34 -2.29
N VAL A 98 0.20 7.50 -2.93
CA VAL A 98 1.35 6.86 -2.29
C VAL A 98 2.34 7.91 -1.79
N ALA A 99 2.58 8.98 -2.55
CA ALA A 99 3.50 10.04 -2.14
C ALA A 99 3.02 10.78 -0.91
N LEU A 100 1.74 11.15 -0.87
CA LEU A 100 1.17 11.83 0.29
C LEU A 100 1.29 10.97 1.56
N ASN A 101 1.00 9.68 1.43
CA ASN A 101 1.11 8.73 2.53
C ASN A 101 2.57 8.48 2.93
N ALA A 102 3.48 8.37 1.97
CA ALA A 102 4.90 8.18 2.23
C ALA A 102 5.49 9.36 2.99
N HIS A 103 5.15 10.59 2.59
CA HIS A 103 5.61 11.78 3.32
C HIS A 103 5.09 11.86 4.75
N THR A 104 3.94 11.25 5.04
CA THR A 104 3.32 11.31 6.37
C THR A 104 3.77 10.16 7.28
N PHE A 105 3.93 8.95 6.75
CA PHE A 105 4.04 7.72 7.54
C PHE A 105 5.31 6.92 7.29
N LEU A 106 5.99 7.08 6.15
CA LEU A 106 7.12 6.21 5.80
C LEU A 106 8.38 6.64 6.57
N CYS A 107 9.01 5.69 7.26
CA CYS A 107 10.30 5.91 7.91
C CYS A 107 11.37 6.34 6.90
N ASN A 108 12.39 7.06 7.36
CA ASN A 108 13.58 7.35 6.54
C ASN A 108 14.23 6.03 6.11
N GLY A 109 14.45 5.86 4.80
CA GLY A 109 14.95 4.60 4.24
C GLY A 109 13.89 3.50 4.10
N GLY A 110 12.63 3.79 4.40
CA GLY A 110 11.50 2.89 4.16
C GLY A 110 11.24 2.67 2.67
N HIS A 111 10.44 1.66 2.38
CA HIS A 111 10.16 1.22 1.02
C HIS A 111 8.67 1.32 0.69
N PHE A 112 8.35 1.39 -0.60
CA PHE A 112 6.98 1.29 -1.04
C PHE A 112 6.87 0.35 -2.24
N VAL A 113 5.73 -0.31 -2.35
CA VAL A 113 5.40 -1.24 -3.42
C VAL A 113 4.08 -0.77 -4.02
N ILE A 114 4.08 -0.52 -5.33
CA ILE A 114 2.90 -0.06 -6.07
C ILE A 114 2.51 -1.14 -7.07
N SER A 115 1.29 -1.67 -6.90
CA SER A 115 0.67 -2.58 -7.85
C SER A 115 0.08 -1.78 -9.00
N VAL A 116 0.79 -1.73 -10.14
CA VAL A 116 0.31 -1.02 -11.33
C VAL A 116 -0.66 -1.92 -12.09
N LYS A 117 -1.93 -1.50 -12.20
CA LYS A 117 -2.96 -2.17 -13.02
C LYS A 117 -3.26 -1.34 -14.27
N PRO A 118 -2.62 -1.62 -15.43
CA PRO A 118 -2.64 -0.73 -16.59
C PRO A 118 -4.06 -0.42 -17.08
N ASN A 119 -4.91 -1.44 -17.15
CA ASN A 119 -6.29 -1.32 -17.62
C ASN A 119 -7.17 -0.38 -16.77
N CYS A 120 -6.76 -0.08 -15.53
CA CYS A 120 -7.48 0.83 -14.65
C CYS A 120 -6.94 2.27 -14.70
N ILE A 121 -5.77 2.49 -15.32
CA ILE A 121 -5.16 3.80 -15.50
C ILE A 121 -5.59 4.37 -16.85
N ASP A 122 -5.41 3.58 -17.90
CA ASP A 122 -5.82 3.94 -19.27
C ASP A 122 -6.05 2.63 -20.05
N PHE A 123 -7.28 2.37 -20.48
CA PHE A 123 -7.62 1.17 -21.24
C PHE A 123 -7.24 1.27 -22.72
N THR A 124 -6.89 2.46 -23.20
CA THR A 124 -6.54 2.73 -24.61
C THR A 124 -5.04 2.68 -24.87
N ALA A 125 -4.22 2.91 -23.83
CA ALA A 125 -2.77 2.91 -23.93
C ALA A 125 -2.15 1.51 -23.72
N SER A 126 -0.98 1.29 -24.32
CA SER A 126 -0.25 0.03 -24.10
C SER A 126 0.26 -0.09 -22.64
N PRO A 127 0.27 -1.29 -22.05
CA PRO A 127 0.78 -1.51 -20.69
C PRO A 127 2.20 -0.98 -20.46
N LYS A 128 3.06 -1.09 -21.48
CA LYS A 128 4.45 -0.59 -21.44
C LYS A 128 4.49 0.93 -21.35
N ALA A 129 3.64 1.63 -22.10
CA ALA A 129 3.57 3.09 -22.05
C ALA A 129 3.08 3.59 -20.68
N ILE A 130 2.09 2.92 -20.09
CA ILE A 130 1.56 3.23 -18.76
C ILE A 130 2.64 3.02 -17.70
N PHE A 131 3.37 1.90 -17.77
CA PHE A 131 4.48 1.63 -16.85
C PHE A 131 5.57 2.70 -16.92
N VAL A 132 5.99 3.09 -18.13
CA VAL A 132 6.98 4.16 -18.32
C VAL A 132 6.46 5.51 -17.77
N SER A 133 5.17 5.79 -17.91
CA SER A 133 4.54 7.00 -17.35
C SER A 133 4.59 7.00 -15.81
N GLU A 134 4.27 5.88 -15.17
CA GLU A 134 4.32 5.73 -13.71
C GLU A 134 5.76 5.85 -13.17
N VAL A 135 6.74 5.23 -13.84
CA VAL A 135 8.17 5.37 -13.50
C VAL A 135 8.60 6.84 -13.62
N LYS A 136 8.19 7.55 -14.68
CA LYS A 136 8.47 8.98 -14.83
C LYS A 136 7.85 9.82 -13.70
N ARG A 137 6.64 9.49 -13.27
CA ARG A 137 5.96 10.15 -12.13
C ARG A 137 6.71 9.91 -10.81
N CYS A 138 7.26 8.72 -10.59
CA CYS A 138 8.12 8.41 -9.44
C CYS A 138 9.44 9.20 -9.49
N ASN A 139 10.11 9.23 -10.65
CA ASN A 139 11.39 9.93 -10.82
C ASN A 139 11.26 11.44 -10.58
N ARG A 140 10.15 12.07 -11.00
CA ARG A 140 9.85 13.49 -10.70
C ARG A 140 9.80 13.79 -9.21
N ARG A 141 9.56 12.78 -8.37
CA ARG A 141 9.50 12.88 -6.91
C ARG A 141 10.81 12.43 -6.23
N GLN A 142 11.88 12.26 -7.01
CA GLN A 142 13.20 11.79 -6.55
C GLN A 142 13.17 10.38 -5.94
N TRP A 143 12.17 9.57 -6.29
CA TRP A 143 12.12 8.18 -5.88
C TRP A 143 12.90 7.31 -6.84
N SER A 144 13.46 6.21 -6.32
CA SER A 144 14.24 5.24 -7.09
C SER A 144 13.42 3.97 -7.34
N PRO A 145 12.57 3.93 -8.39
CA PRO A 145 11.76 2.75 -8.70
C PRO A 145 12.67 1.60 -9.16
N ARG A 146 12.43 0.40 -8.61
CA ARG A 146 13.00 -0.85 -9.11
C ARG A 146 11.86 -1.72 -9.63
N SER A 147 11.95 -2.15 -10.88
CA SER A 147 11.02 -3.11 -11.47
C SER A 147 11.51 -4.52 -11.18
N SER A 148 10.64 -5.34 -10.62
CA SER A 148 10.79 -6.80 -10.49
C SER A 148 10.08 -7.52 -11.63
#